data_AF-A0A849M4K0-F1
#
_entry.id   AF-A0A849M4K0-F1
#
_cell.length_a   1.000
_cell.length_b   1.000
_cell.length_c   1.000
_cell.angle_alpha   90.00
_cell.angle_beta   90.00
_cell.angle_gamma   90.00
#
_symmetry.space_group_name_H-M   'P 1'
#
loop_
_entity.id
_entity.type
_entity.pdbx_description
1 polymer ?
#
loop_
_entity_poly.entity_id
_entity_poly.type
_entity_poly.pdbx_seq_one_letter_code
_entity_poly.pdbx_strand_id
1 'polypeptide(L)'
;MKKNTIRIKQPAFSNWLKTKRRELNLSNADLIRLAHGKLSARTIKTLEGGKITQFRESTFIELAKVLETPFEQFLKEVESINNNRFSNSHLSISFIIIVLFVFGFFLIENYDSYCEPFEFDIKEQGFHVLDVEGSLLFSRPFYLKKKSALIIDLNNDGKKEIVLGVHGYKTLRPAESGNTIAYSYKGEELWRFYPFKEIFYNDGGNSSRYRTSELTAGDFLKHNNKQLLLSYQEIGWFPSGLIMVNHNGEEQMRYQHPGHILKTVYEPKNNLIAFSAVNNHLKEKKLSNIYPNTFALFKADSISGQAPPYNGPGPKQGSQLWYMEVKPLGSKIKSINFTDYQADGKIDIEIGVDEQIYYIFDIKGKLLAKLPWDTYKGKAHTFVTHK
;
A
#
# COMPACT_ATOMS: atom_id res chain seq x y z
N MET A 1 52.92 20.17 -15.79
CA MET A 1 52.59 18.73 -15.83
C MET A 1 51.13 18.56 -16.24
N LYS A 2 50.85 17.82 -17.32
CA LYS A 2 49.47 17.59 -17.82
C LYS A 2 48.78 16.55 -16.92
N LYS A 3 47.58 16.86 -16.40
CA LYS A 3 46.71 15.90 -15.69
C LYS A 3 46.12 14.93 -16.71
N ASN A 4 46.55 13.67 -16.67
CA ASN A 4 45.90 12.58 -17.40
C ASN A 4 44.72 12.06 -16.57
N THR A 5 43.50 12.37 -16.98
CA THR A 5 42.27 11.78 -16.42
C THR A 5 41.98 10.49 -17.18
N ILE A 6 42.16 9.34 -16.54
CA ILE A 6 41.75 8.03 -17.09
C ILE A 6 40.24 7.91 -16.89
N ARG A 7 39.46 8.02 -17.96
CA ARG A 7 38.03 7.66 -17.98
C ARG A 7 37.90 6.20 -18.34
N ILE A 8 37.64 5.35 -17.34
CA ILE A 8 37.22 3.96 -17.57
C ILE A 8 35.82 4.01 -18.19
N LYS A 9 35.67 3.45 -19.39
CA LYS A 9 34.40 3.40 -20.11
C LYS A 9 33.49 2.33 -19.48
N GLN A 10 32.52 2.77 -18.68
CA GLN A 10 31.35 2.00 -18.18
C GLN A 10 30.46 1.21 -19.19
N PRO A 11 30.47 1.40 -20.54
CA PRO A 11 29.49 0.75 -21.42
C PRO A 11 29.61 -0.78 -21.55
N ALA A 12 30.79 -1.36 -21.34
CA ALA A 12 31.01 -2.78 -21.60
C ALA A 12 30.24 -3.68 -20.61
N PHE A 13 30.30 -3.36 -19.31
CA PHE A 13 29.61 -4.11 -18.27
C PHE A 13 28.08 -3.95 -18.38
N SER A 14 27.62 -2.72 -18.64
CA SER A 14 26.18 -2.43 -18.81
C SER A 14 25.57 -3.15 -20.02
N ASN A 15 26.27 -3.18 -21.16
CA ASN A 15 25.79 -3.89 -22.36
C ASN A 15 25.83 -5.41 -22.20
N TRP A 16 26.82 -5.92 -21.48
CA TRP A 16 26.91 -7.35 -21.18
C TRP A 16 25.78 -7.82 -20.24
N LEU A 17 25.50 -7.07 -19.16
CA LEU A 17 24.38 -7.33 -18.25
C LEU A 17 23.03 -7.34 -18.98
N LYS A 18 22.81 -6.38 -19.89
CA LYS A 18 21.61 -6.34 -20.74
C LYS A 18 21.49 -7.55 -21.67
N THR A 19 22.62 -8.08 -22.14
CA THR A 19 22.66 -9.25 -23.04
C THR A 19 22.34 -10.53 -22.25
N LYS A 20 22.98 -10.77 -21.10
CA LYS A 20 22.71 -11.94 -20.26
C LYS A 20 21.31 -11.93 -19.65
N ARG A 21 20.77 -10.75 -19.35
CA ARG A 21 19.37 -10.56 -18.94
C ARG A 21 18.38 -11.12 -19.97
N ARG A 22 18.63 -10.85 -21.26
CA ARG A 22 17.78 -11.31 -22.36
C ARG A 22 17.94 -12.81 -22.61
N GLU A 23 19.16 -13.32 -22.54
CA GLU A 23 19.45 -14.75 -22.78
C GLU A 23 18.84 -15.66 -21.70
N LEU A 24 18.86 -15.24 -20.45
CA LEU A 24 18.39 -16.06 -19.31
C LEU A 24 16.95 -15.73 -18.87
N ASN A 25 16.31 -14.76 -19.53
CA ASN A 25 14.99 -14.24 -19.19
C ASN A 25 14.82 -13.87 -17.69
N LEU A 26 15.88 -13.29 -17.11
CA LEU A 26 15.96 -12.97 -15.69
C LEU A 26 15.46 -11.55 -15.40
N SER A 27 14.78 -11.37 -14.27
CA SER A 27 14.53 -10.03 -13.75
C SER A 27 15.82 -9.41 -13.19
N ASN A 28 15.82 -8.09 -12.94
CA ASN A 28 16.97 -7.45 -12.29
C ASN A 28 17.23 -8.05 -10.90
N ALA A 29 16.18 -8.45 -10.18
CA ALA A 29 16.31 -9.10 -8.88
C ALA A 29 16.99 -10.48 -9.00
N ASP A 30 16.69 -11.24 -10.06
CA ASP A 30 17.30 -12.56 -10.26
C ASP A 30 18.78 -12.46 -10.63
N LEU A 31 19.17 -11.47 -11.44
CA LEU A 31 20.59 -11.22 -11.76
C LEU A 31 21.41 -10.80 -10.54
N ILE A 32 20.80 -10.02 -9.64
CA ILE A 32 21.43 -9.62 -8.37
C ILE A 32 21.54 -10.84 -7.44
N ARG A 33 20.50 -11.68 -7.33
CA ARG A 33 20.53 -12.94 -6.56
C ARG A 33 21.58 -13.92 -7.09
N LEU A 34 21.74 -14.00 -8.41
CA LEU A 34 22.75 -14.81 -9.09
C LEU A 34 24.17 -14.29 -8.79
N ALA A 35 24.39 -12.97 -8.84
CA ALA A 35 25.67 -12.34 -8.56
C ALA A 35 26.15 -12.50 -7.11
N HIS A 36 25.24 -12.82 -6.18
CA HIS A 36 25.54 -13.03 -4.76
C HIS A 36 25.50 -14.51 -4.33
N GLY A 37 25.33 -15.46 -5.25
CA GLY A 37 25.29 -16.89 -4.94
C GLY A 37 24.09 -17.33 -4.09
N LYS A 38 22.98 -16.56 -4.10
CA LYS A 38 21.83 -16.72 -3.20
C LYS A 38 20.52 -17.01 -3.93
N LEU A 39 20.55 -17.89 -4.93
CA LEU A 39 19.32 -18.42 -5.51
C LEU A 39 18.68 -19.42 -4.54
N SER A 40 17.42 -19.21 -4.19
CA SER A 40 16.67 -20.17 -3.38
C SER A 40 16.41 -21.46 -4.18
N ALA A 41 16.37 -22.62 -3.52
CA ALA A 41 16.02 -23.89 -4.15
C ALA A 41 14.65 -23.85 -4.87
N ARG A 42 13.72 -23.01 -4.40
CA ARG A 42 12.41 -22.79 -5.02
C ARG A 42 12.52 -22.03 -6.35
N THR A 43 13.41 -21.04 -6.43
CA THR A 43 13.69 -20.29 -7.67
C THR A 43 14.39 -21.17 -8.70
N ILE A 44 15.35 -21.99 -8.26
CA ILE A 44 16.03 -22.99 -9.10
C ILE A 44 15.02 -23.98 -9.69
N LYS A 45 14.12 -24.53 -8.86
CA LYS A 45 13.07 -25.48 -9.30
C LYS A 45 12.04 -24.86 -10.25
N THR A 46 11.77 -23.56 -10.12
CA THR A 46 10.87 -22.82 -11.02
C THR A 46 11.54 -22.55 -12.38
N LEU A 47 12.86 -22.31 -12.40
CA LEU A 47 13.65 -22.19 -13.61
C LEU A 47 13.81 -23.53 -14.34
N GLU A 48 13.89 -24.65 -13.61
CA GLU A 48 13.92 -26.01 -14.17
C GLU A 48 12.57 -26.44 -14.78
N GLY A 49 11.45 -25.95 -14.24
CA GLY A 49 10.10 -26.20 -14.76
C GLY A 49 9.77 -25.49 -16.07
N GLY A 50 10.61 -24.55 -16.52
CA GLY A 50 10.46 -23.79 -17.75
C GLY A 50 11.50 -24.16 -18.81
N LYS A 51 11.52 -25.41 -19.30
CA LYS A 51 12.31 -25.86 -20.47
C LYS A 51 13.80 -25.41 -20.52
N ILE A 52 14.46 -25.19 -19.39
CA ILE A 52 15.92 -25.08 -19.33
C ILE A 52 16.44 -26.39 -18.75
N THR A 53 16.52 -27.41 -19.61
CA THR A 53 17.14 -28.69 -19.26
C THR A 53 18.65 -28.50 -19.21
N GLN A 54 19.20 -28.62 -17.98
CA GLN A 54 20.62 -28.54 -17.61
C GLN A 54 21.15 -27.14 -17.28
N PHE A 55 20.88 -26.69 -16.06
CA PHE A 55 21.83 -25.84 -15.33
C PHE A 55 23.05 -26.71 -14.99
N ARG A 56 24.06 -26.74 -15.88
CA ARG A 56 25.29 -27.50 -15.64
C ARG A 56 26.11 -26.83 -14.54
N GLU A 57 26.71 -27.61 -13.66
CA GLU A 57 27.69 -27.20 -12.64
C GLU A 57 28.81 -26.31 -13.23
N SER A 58 29.16 -26.52 -14.51
CA SER A 58 30.08 -25.68 -15.27
C SER A 58 29.64 -24.21 -15.40
N THR A 59 28.33 -23.93 -15.40
CA THR A 59 27.75 -22.58 -15.51
C THR A 59 27.88 -21.82 -14.20
N PHE A 60 27.75 -22.52 -13.06
CA PHE A 60 27.96 -21.94 -11.73
C PHE A 60 29.45 -21.65 -11.50
N ILE A 61 30.34 -22.55 -11.97
CA ILE A 61 31.79 -22.35 -11.98
C ILE A 61 32.19 -21.20 -12.92
N GLU A 62 31.57 -21.06 -14.10
CA GLU A 62 31.81 -19.92 -14.99
C GLU A 62 31.30 -18.60 -14.38
N LEU A 63 30.16 -18.58 -13.70
CA LEU A 63 29.64 -17.39 -13.02
C LEU A 63 30.48 -16.98 -11.80
N ALA A 64 30.94 -17.95 -11.00
CA ALA A 64 31.88 -17.70 -9.91
C ALA A 64 33.22 -17.15 -10.45
N LYS A 65 33.75 -17.74 -11.54
CA LYS A 65 34.91 -17.20 -12.26
C LYS A 65 34.65 -15.79 -12.80
N VAL A 66 33.45 -15.49 -13.27
CA VAL A 66 33.06 -14.17 -13.82
C VAL A 66 32.86 -13.11 -12.74
N LEU A 67 32.62 -13.47 -11.48
CA LEU A 67 32.65 -12.53 -10.34
C LEU A 67 34.04 -12.40 -9.73
N GLU A 68 34.84 -13.46 -9.79
CA GLU A 68 36.28 -13.41 -9.54
C GLU A 68 37.00 -12.59 -10.59
N THR A 69 36.56 -12.54 -11.86
CA THR A 69 37.31 -11.86 -12.93
C THR A 69 37.39 -10.34 -12.76
N PRO A 70 36.33 -9.60 -12.39
CA PRO A 70 36.41 -8.17 -12.08
C PRO A 70 37.23 -7.91 -10.81
N PHE A 71 37.15 -8.79 -9.80
CA PHE A 71 37.93 -8.64 -8.58
C PHE A 71 39.41 -8.96 -8.81
N GLU A 72 39.72 -10.01 -9.56
CA GLU A 72 41.08 -10.35 -10.02
C GLU A 72 41.63 -9.33 -11.00
N GLN A 73 40.84 -8.81 -11.95
CA GLN A 73 41.27 -7.74 -12.84
C GLN A 73 41.50 -6.45 -12.08
N PHE A 74 40.66 -6.15 -11.09
CA PHE A 74 40.86 -5.04 -10.17
C PHE A 74 42.14 -5.24 -9.34
N LEU A 75 42.36 -6.44 -8.77
CA LEU A 75 43.58 -6.77 -8.03
C LEU A 75 44.82 -6.72 -8.93
N LYS A 76 44.73 -7.19 -10.18
CA LYS A 76 45.80 -7.13 -11.19
C LYS A 76 46.05 -5.70 -11.66
N GLU A 77 45.02 -4.86 -11.81
CA GLU A 77 45.18 -3.43 -12.09
C GLU A 77 45.85 -2.72 -10.92
N VAL A 78 45.42 -3.00 -9.68
CA VAL A 78 46.03 -2.49 -8.45
C VAL A 78 47.49 -2.96 -8.32
N GLU A 79 47.79 -4.22 -8.58
CA GLU A 79 49.16 -4.75 -8.63
C GLU A 79 49.98 -4.10 -9.76
N SER A 80 49.41 -3.87 -10.94
CA SER A 80 50.11 -3.24 -12.06
C SER A 80 50.41 -1.76 -11.81
N ILE A 81 49.52 -1.06 -11.10
CA ILE A 81 49.72 0.32 -10.64
C ILE A 81 50.81 0.37 -9.57
N ASN A 82 50.85 -0.64 -8.70
CA ASN A 82 51.85 -0.76 -7.64
C ASN A 82 53.25 -1.08 -8.19
N ASN A 83 53.34 -2.02 -9.12
CA ASN A 83 54.61 -2.50 -9.69
C ASN A 83 55.29 -1.47 -10.61
N ASN A 84 54.56 -0.48 -11.13
CA ASN A 84 55.12 0.47 -12.10
C ASN A 84 55.51 1.85 -11.53
N ARG A 85 55.19 2.21 -10.27
CA ARG A 85 55.41 3.60 -9.81
C ARG A 85 55.85 3.84 -8.36
N PHE A 86 55.92 2.87 -7.47
CA PHE A 86 56.25 3.17 -6.07
C PHE A 86 57.14 2.12 -5.41
N SER A 87 58.42 2.46 -5.18
CA SER A 87 59.33 1.71 -4.31
C SER A 87 59.02 1.86 -2.81
N ASN A 88 57.87 2.46 -2.47
CA ASN A 88 57.44 2.71 -1.09
C ASN A 88 56.21 1.85 -0.78
N SER A 89 56.45 0.70 -0.13
CA SER A 89 55.47 -0.31 0.32
C SER A 89 54.31 0.24 1.17
N HIS A 90 54.42 1.47 1.68
CA HIS A 90 53.38 2.11 2.49
C HIS A 90 52.18 2.61 1.68
N LEU A 91 52.37 3.04 0.42
CA LEU A 91 51.28 3.62 -0.40
C LEU A 91 50.26 2.57 -0.88
N SER A 92 50.70 1.33 -1.10
CA SER A 92 49.83 0.24 -1.55
C SER A 92 48.92 -0.30 -0.46
N ILE A 93 49.42 -0.40 0.77
CA ILE A 93 48.62 -0.82 1.92
C ILE A 93 47.52 0.19 2.19
N SER A 94 47.84 1.50 2.17
CA SER A 94 46.84 2.55 2.34
C SER A 94 45.75 2.53 1.26
N PHE A 95 46.10 2.26 0.01
CA PHE A 95 45.12 2.18 -1.07
C PHE A 95 44.18 0.97 -0.93
N ILE A 96 44.73 -0.22 -0.60
CA ILE A 96 43.92 -1.43 -0.36
C ILE A 96 42.97 -1.21 0.82
N ILE A 97 43.44 -0.58 1.91
CA ILE A 97 42.60 -0.23 3.05
C ILE A 97 41.47 0.70 2.62
N ILE A 98 41.74 1.75 1.84
CA ILE A 98 40.71 2.67 1.35
C ILE A 98 39.67 1.93 0.49
N VAL A 99 40.10 1.04 -0.40
CA VAL A 99 39.18 0.25 -1.24
C VAL A 99 38.32 -0.69 -0.40
N LEU A 100 38.92 -1.43 0.52
CA LEU A 100 38.18 -2.32 1.42
C LEU A 100 37.21 -1.52 2.30
N PHE A 101 37.60 -0.32 2.72
CA PHE A 101 36.74 0.58 3.49
C PHE A 101 35.57 1.08 2.65
N VAL A 102 35.81 1.51 1.41
CA VAL A 102 34.75 1.95 0.47
C VAL A 102 33.82 0.79 0.12
N PHE A 103 34.36 -0.39 -0.15
CA PHE A 103 33.56 -1.57 -0.49
C PHE A 103 32.78 -2.09 0.73
N GLY A 104 33.40 -2.12 1.90
CA GLY A 104 32.73 -2.44 3.16
C GLY A 104 31.61 -1.45 3.49
N PHE A 105 31.85 -0.15 3.31
CA PHE A 105 30.84 0.88 3.46
C PHE A 105 29.68 0.69 2.48
N PHE A 106 29.98 0.40 1.21
CA PHE A 106 28.97 0.14 0.18
C PHE A 106 28.14 -1.12 0.49
N LEU A 107 28.77 -2.18 1.01
CA LEU A 107 28.06 -3.38 1.45
C LEU A 107 27.16 -3.09 2.66
N ILE A 108 27.62 -2.29 3.62
CA ILE A 108 26.84 -1.91 4.80
C ILE A 108 25.63 -1.06 4.40
N GLU A 109 25.80 -0.04 3.56
CA GLU A 109 24.69 0.82 3.09
C GLU A 109 23.64 0.03 2.30
N ASN A 110 24.07 -0.93 1.48
CA ASN A 110 23.13 -1.76 0.74
C ASN A 110 22.48 -2.84 1.61
N TYR A 111 23.14 -3.30 2.69
CA TYR A 111 22.58 -4.33 3.58
C TYR A 111 21.24 -3.91 4.20
N ASP A 112 21.11 -2.64 4.59
CA ASP A 112 19.87 -2.09 5.12
C ASP A 112 18.72 -2.10 4.08
N SER A 113 19.05 -1.98 2.79
CA SER A 113 18.07 -2.03 1.70
C SER A 113 17.52 -3.45 1.45
N TYR A 114 18.24 -4.50 1.86
CA TYR A 114 17.79 -5.89 1.75
C TYR A 114 16.87 -6.33 2.90
N CYS A 115 16.75 -5.53 3.95
CA CYS A 115 15.90 -5.81 5.11
C CYS A 115 14.56 -5.07 5.04
N GLU A 116 14.06 -4.79 3.83
CA GLU A 116 12.80 -4.09 3.65
C GLU A 116 11.59 -5.03 3.81
N PRO A 117 10.59 -4.64 4.60
CA PRO A 117 9.30 -5.31 4.64
C PRO A 117 8.70 -5.45 3.25
N PHE A 118 8.34 -6.68 2.88
CA PHE A 118 7.70 -6.99 1.60
C PHE A 118 6.34 -7.63 1.80
N GLU A 119 6.28 -8.61 2.68
CA GLU A 119 5.08 -9.38 2.96
C GLU A 119 4.83 -9.42 4.48
N PHE A 120 3.56 -9.59 4.84
CA PHE A 120 3.18 -9.90 6.21
C PHE A 120 2.41 -11.21 6.23
N ASP A 121 2.63 -12.01 7.27
CA ASP A 121 1.82 -13.19 7.59
C ASP A 121 1.20 -13.01 8.98
N ILE A 122 -0.04 -13.44 9.16
CA ILE A 122 -0.77 -13.28 10.41
C ILE A 122 -1.12 -14.66 10.93
N LYS A 123 -0.69 -14.95 12.15
CA LYS A 123 -1.03 -16.17 12.87
C LYS A 123 -1.90 -15.83 14.06
N GLU A 124 -2.56 -16.82 14.65
CA GLU A 124 -3.48 -16.62 15.78
C GLU A 124 -2.84 -15.86 16.96
N GLN A 125 -1.52 -15.93 17.09
CA GLN A 125 -0.77 -15.35 18.21
C GLN A 125 0.00 -14.08 17.85
N GLY A 126 -0.03 -13.63 16.58
CA GLY A 126 0.87 -12.55 16.17
C GLY A 126 0.88 -12.24 14.69
N PHE A 127 1.78 -11.34 14.31
CA PHE A 127 2.13 -11.13 12.92
C PHE A 127 3.64 -11.31 12.71
N HIS A 128 3.96 -11.76 11.52
CA HIS A 128 5.31 -11.89 10.98
C HIS A 128 5.47 -10.91 9.83
N VAL A 129 6.63 -10.30 9.74
CA VAL A 129 7.01 -9.46 8.60
C VAL A 129 8.16 -10.14 7.91
N LEU A 130 8.02 -10.32 6.60
CA LEU A 130 8.97 -11.03 5.76
C LEU A 130 9.60 -10.06 4.76
N ASP A 131 10.85 -10.33 4.40
CA ASP A 131 11.52 -9.68 3.27
C ASP A 131 11.04 -10.22 1.92
N VAL A 132 11.65 -9.74 0.84
CA VAL A 132 11.30 -10.10 -0.54
C VAL A 132 11.73 -11.54 -0.91
N GLU A 133 12.59 -12.14 -0.09
CA GLU A 133 13.03 -13.55 -0.16
C GLU A 133 12.12 -14.47 0.67
N GLY A 134 11.23 -13.92 1.49
CA GLY A 134 10.38 -14.66 2.43
C GLY A 134 11.06 -14.97 3.76
N SER A 135 12.23 -14.38 4.05
CA SER A 135 12.91 -14.51 5.34
C SER A 135 12.20 -13.68 6.40
N LEU A 136 12.16 -14.18 7.64
CA LEU A 136 11.57 -13.46 8.76
C LEU A 136 12.45 -12.26 9.15
N LEU A 137 11.91 -11.05 8.99
CA LEU A 137 12.54 -9.82 9.50
C LEU A 137 12.29 -9.70 11.01
N PHE A 138 11.02 -9.75 11.41
CA PHE A 138 10.63 -9.77 12.81
C PHE A 138 9.23 -10.35 13.00
N SER A 139 8.90 -10.65 14.26
CA SER A 139 7.57 -11.07 14.67
C SER A 139 7.13 -10.36 15.93
N ARG A 140 5.84 -10.07 16.06
CA ARG A 140 5.27 -9.50 17.28
C ARG A 140 4.07 -10.32 17.74
N PRO A 141 3.95 -10.59 19.05
CA PRO A 141 2.72 -11.13 19.58
C PRO A 141 1.60 -10.11 19.37
N PHE A 142 0.47 -10.58 18.89
CA PHE A 142 -0.65 -9.73 18.50
C PHE A 142 -1.96 -10.45 18.75
N TYR A 143 -2.58 -10.13 19.88
CA TYR A 143 -3.77 -10.83 20.37
C TYR A 143 -5.07 -10.34 19.75
N LEU A 144 -5.01 -9.56 18.67
CA LEU A 144 -6.16 -8.89 18.08
C LEU A 144 -6.39 -9.37 16.65
N LYS A 145 -7.66 -9.57 16.29
CA LYS A 145 -8.00 -9.98 14.93
C LYS A 145 -7.71 -8.81 13.98
N LYS A 146 -6.84 -9.04 13.01
CA LYS A 146 -6.57 -8.05 11.96
C LYS A 146 -7.74 -7.96 10.97
N LYS A 147 -7.98 -6.75 10.48
CA LYS A 147 -8.89 -6.51 9.35
C LYS A 147 -8.20 -5.97 8.12
N SER A 148 -7.20 -5.11 8.30
CA SER A 148 -6.48 -4.47 7.20
C SER A 148 -5.00 -4.28 7.57
N ALA A 149 -4.14 -4.22 6.57
CA ALA A 149 -2.77 -3.71 6.73
C ALA A 149 -2.22 -3.16 5.44
N LEU A 150 -1.19 -2.34 5.58
CA LEU A 150 -0.37 -1.81 4.50
C LEU A 150 1.11 -1.92 4.87
N ILE A 151 1.95 -2.15 3.87
CA ILE A 151 3.40 -1.97 3.96
C ILE A 151 3.73 -0.82 3.03
N ILE A 152 4.17 0.31 3.58
CA ILE A 152 4.31 1.54 2.81
C ILE A 152 5.28 2.51 3.49
N ASP A 153 6.08 3.20 2.68
CA ASP A 153 6.89 4.34 3.10
C ASP A 153 5.98 5.57 3.29
N LEU A 154 5.64 5.91 4.54
CA LEU A 154 4.69 6.97 4.87
C LEU A 154 5.32 8.36 4.88
N ASN A 155 6.56 8.45 5.34
CA ASN A 155 7.30 9.71 5.53
C ASN A 155 8.27 10.01 4.36
N ASN A 156 8.30 9.14 3.34
CA ASN A 156 9.17 9.22 2.17
C ASN A 156 10.68 9.25 2.53
N ASP A 157 11.08 8.51 3.57
CA ASP A 157 12.48 8.35 3.97
C ASP A 157 13.18 7.16 3.26
N GLY A 158 12.46 6.46 2.39
CA GLY A 158 12.92 5.28 1.67
C GLY A 158 12.73 3.97 2.42
N LYS A 159 12.23 4.00 3.66
CA LYS A 159 11.97 2.81 4.48
C LYS A 159 10.46 2.60 4.60
N LYS A 160 10.03 1.34 4.60
CA LYS A 160 8.60 1.01 4.64
C LYS A 160 8.13 0.75 6.06
N GLU A 161 7.12 1.49 6.49
CA GLU A 161 6.37 1.19 7.71
C GLU A 161 5.36 0.06 7.48
N ILE A 162 4.98 -0.58 8.58
CA ILE A 162 3.90 -1.57 8.62
C ILE A 162 2.73 -0.95 9.39
N VAL A 163 1.61 -0.75 8.70
CA VAL A 163 0.39 -0.17 9.28
C VAL A 163 -0.64 -1.27 9.44
N LEU A 164 -1.18 -1.43 10.65
CA LEU A 164 -2.17 -2.46 10.98
C LEU A 164 -3.48 -1.82 11.43
N GLY A 165 -4.58 -2.21 10.79
CA GLY A 165 -5.94 -1.90 11.20
C GLY A 165 -6.50 -3.01 12.07
N VAL A 166 -6.82 -2.66 13.31
CA VAL A 166 -7.09 -3.64 14.37
C VAL A 166 -8.59 -3.72 14.65
N HIS A 167 -9.10 -4.93 14.83
CA HIS A 167 -10.47 -5.16 15.29
C HIS A 167 -10.46 -5.39 16.80
N GLY A 168 -11.24 -4.61 17.54
CA GLY A 168 -11.47 -4.93 18.94
C GLY A 168 -12.30 -6.21 19.12
N TYR A 169 -11.98 -7.02 20.12
CA TYR A 169 -12.89 -8.05 20.59
C TYR A 169 -13.97 -7.46 21.49
N LYS A 170 -15.11 -8.17 21.58
CA LYS A 170 -16.19 -7.84 22.54
C LYS A 170 -15.75 -7.93 24.00
N THR A 171 -14.59 -8.49 24.30
CA THR A 171 -14.04 -8.58 25.66
C THR A 171 -13.12 -7.42 26.02
N LEU A 172 -12.64 -6.65 25.03
CA LEU A 172 -11.73 -5.53 25.28
C LEU A 172 -12.48 -4.32 25.81
N ARG A 173 -11.74 -3.48 26.53
CA ARG A 173 -12.24 -2.16 26.91
C ARG A 173 -12.43 -1.32 25.63
N PRO A 174 -13.44 -0.46 25.56
CA PRO A 174 -13.63 0.48 24.45
C PRO A 174 -12.34 1.17 23.99
N ALA A 175 -11.55 1.68 24.94
CA ALA A 175 -10.28 2.35 24.68
C ALA A 175 -9.22 1.47 24.00
N GLU A 176 -9.32 0.14 24.08
CA GLU A 176 -8.35 -0.80 23.51
C GLU A 176 -8.80 -1.34 22.13
N SER A 177 -10.01 -1.00 21.71
CA SER A 177 -10.63 -1.52 20.49
C SER A 177 -10.48 -0.56 19.31
N GLY A 178 -10.20 -1.13 18.13
CA GLY A 178 -10.32 -0.38 16.88
C GLY A 178 -9.19 0.57 16.55
N ASN A 179 -8.03 0.43 17.20
CA ASN A 179 -6.89 1.26 16.90
C ASN A 179 -6.27 0.92 15.53
N THR A 180 -5.48 1.88 15.04
CA THR A 180 -4.54 1.69 13.94
C THR A 180 -3.14 1.88 14.51
N ILE A 181 -2.22 1.00 14.15
CA ILE A 181 -0.86 0.99 14.71
C ILE A 181 0.11 1.04 13.55
N ALA A 182 1.15 1.86 13.65
CA ALA A 182 2.29 1.81 12.74
C ALA A 182 3.54 1.28 13.44
N TYR A 183 4.25 0.42 12.73
CA TYR A 183 5.56 -0.08 13.12
C TYR A 183 6.61 0.36 12.11
N SER A 184 7.83 0.64 12.58
CA SER A 184 8.98 0.83 11.72
C SER A 184 9.32 -0.46 10.98
N TYR A 185 10.15 -0.36 9.94
CA TYR A 185 10.73 -1.51 9.24
C TYR A 185 11.50 -2.47 10.17
N LYS A 186 11.93 -2.02 11.36
CA LYS A 186 12.59 -2.82 12.42
C LYS A 186 11.62 -3.44 13.42
N GLY A 187 10.32 -3.15 13.30
CA GLY A 187 9.28 -3.67 14.18
C GLY A 187 9.12 -2.92 15.49
N GLU A 188 9.62 -1.70 15.59
CA GLU A 188 9.37 -0.79 16.72
C GLU A 188 8.03 -0.08 16.50
N GLU A 189 7.19 0.02 17.53
CA GLU A 189 5.94 0.77 17.42
C GLU A 189 6.25 2.27 17.31
N LEU A 190 5.82 2.90 16.23
CA LEU A 190 6.01 4.33 15.98
C LEU A 190 4.90 5.14 16.62
N TRP A 191 3.66 4.76 16.36
CA TRP A 191 2.48 5.41 16.89
C TRP A 191 1.27 4.50 16.87
N ARG A 192 0.25 4.93 17.62
CA ARG A 192 -1.03 4.27 17.73
C ARG A 192 -2.14 5.29 17.71
N PHE A 193 -3.02 5.15 16.73
CA PHE A 193 -4.17 6.01 16.56
C PHE A 193 -5.44 5.34 17.06
N TYR A 194 -6.21 6.06 17.87
CA TYR A 194 -7.51 5.63 18.37
C TYR A 194 -8.61 6.45 17.67
N PRO A 195 -9.52 5.83 16.91
CA PRO A 195 -10.54 6.57 16.16
C PRO A 195 -11.60 7.20 17.07
N PHE A 196 -11.63 6.78 18.34
CA PHE A 196 -12.60 7.24 19.35
C PHE A 196 -12.40 8.72 19.68
N LYS A 197 -13.29 9.53 19.12
CA LYS A 197 -13.63 10.89 19.57
C LYS A 197 -15.16 10.96 19.64
N GLU A 198 -15.68 12.06 20.17
CA GLU A 198 -17.11 12.36 20.29
C GLU A 198 -17.90 11.87 19.06
N ILE A 199 -18.91 11.03 19.32
CA ILE A 199 -19.85 10.59 18.31
C ILE A 199 -20.91 11.66 18.17
N PHE A 200 -21.13 12.13 16.95
CA PHE A 200 -22.10 13.18 16.72
C PHE A 200 -23.53 12.65 16.68
N TYR A 201 -23.78 11.35 16.54
CA TYR A 201 -25.15 10.85 16.47
C TYR A 201 -25.67 10.37 17.85
N ASN A 202 -26.84 10.89 18.26
CA ASN A 202 -27.43 10.65 19.59
C ASN A 202 -28.23 9.34 19.70
N ASP A 203 -28.15 8.47 18.69
CA ASP A 203 -29.06 7.34 18.51
C ASP A 203 -28.59 6.12 19.32
N GLY A 204 -28.47 6.27 20.64
CA GLY A 204 -28.60 5.24 21.70
C GLY A 204 -27.79 3.92 21.65
N GLY A 205 -26.99 3.67 20.61
CA GLY A 205 -26.42 2.37 20.30
C GLY A 205 -24.90 2.39 20.12
N ASN A 206 -24.20 3.18 20.93
CA ASN A 206 -22.74 3.28 20.90
C ASN A 206 -22.09 2.27 21.87
N SER A 207 -21.64 1.14 21.35
CA SER A 207 -20.76 0.17 22.00
C SER A 207 -19.41 0.74 22.44
N SER A 208 -19.05 1.92 21.91
CA SER A 208 -17.74 2.59 22.03
C SER A 208 -16.58 1.74 21.53
N ARG A 209 -16.89 0.70 20.75
CA ARG A 209 -15.91 -0.24 20.24
C ARG A 209 -15.77 -0.13 18.77
N TYR A 210 -14.55 0.02 18.29
CA TYR A 210 -14.31 0.29 16.89
C TYR A 210 -13.50 -0.81 16.21
N ARG A 211 -13.46 -0.73 14.89
CA ARG A 211 -12.52 -1.43 14.04
C ARG A 211 -12.11 -0.57 12.87
N THR A 212 -10.84 -0.64 12.50
CA THR A 212 -10.37 -0.13 11.22
C THR A 212 -10.65 -1.18 10.16
N SER A 213 -11.61 -0.89 9.28
CA SER A 213 -12.12 -1.83 8.28
C SER A 213 -11.27 -1.84 7.01
N GLU A 214 -10.84 -0.66 6.56
CA GLU A 214 -9.99 -0.48 5.39
C GLU A 214 -8.93 0.57 5.68
N LEU A 215 -7.77 0.39 5.05
CA LEU A 215 -6.65 1.31 5.06
C LEU A 215 -6.34 1.65 3.60
N THR A 216 -6.29 2.94 3.28
CA THR A 216 -5.80 3.43 1.99
C THR A 216 -4.71 4.44 2.26
N ALA A 217 -3.64 4.42 1.48
CA ALA A 217 -2.56 5.39 1.61
C ALA A 217 -2.38 6.16 0.32
N GLY A 218 -2.01 7.43 0.43
CA GLY A 218 -1.80 8.32 -0.71
C GLY A 218 -1.29 9.69 -0.25
N ASP A 219 -0.72 10.45 -1.17
CA ASP A 219 -0.43 11.88 -0.93
C ASP A 219 -1.70 12.70 -1.19
N PHE A 220 -2.66 12.57 -0.28
CA PHE A 220 -3.97 13.20 -0.42
C PHE A 220 -3.90 14.72 -0.29
N LEU A 221 -2.92 15.23 0.47
CA LEU A 221 -2.72 16.67 0.71
C LEU A 221 -1.71 17.32 -0.25
N LYS A 222 -1.03 16.55 -1.11
CA LYS A 222 -0.02 17.01 -2.07
C LYS A 222 1.14 17.73 -1.40
N HIS A 223 1.67 17.12 -0.34
CA HIS A 223 2.78 17.67 0.45
C HIS A 223 4.01 16.76 0.42
N ASN A 224 4.11 15.85 -0.56
CA ASN A 224 5.21 14.87 -0.67
C ASN A 224 5.38 14.02 0.59
N ASN A 225 4.31 13.79 1.34
CA ASN A 225 4.25 12.81 2.42
C ASN A 225 2.95 12.05 2.23
N LYS A 226 2.94 10.75 2.49
CA LYS A 226 1.70 9.98 2.39
C LYS A 226 0.90 10.16 3.67
N GLN A 227 -0.41 10.30 3.54
CA GLN A 227 -1.34 10.15 4.66
C GLN A 227 -2.04 8.80 4.54
N LEU A 228 -2.67 8.39 5.63
CA LEU A 228 -3.51 7.20 5.70
C LEU A 228 -4.96 7.62 5.84
N LEU A 229 -5.79 7.14 4.93
CA LEU A 229 -7.24 7.18 5.04
C LEU A 229 -7.74 5.89 5.69
N LEU A 230 -8.33 6.05 6.87
CA LEU A 230 -8.87 4.98 7.69
C LEU A 230 -10.39 4.95 7.51
N SER A 231 -10.95 3.82 7.06
CA SER A 231 -12.39 3.58 7.18
C SER A 231 -12.64 2.90 8.53
N TYR A 232 -13.22 3.63 9.49
CA TYR A 232 -13.51 3.09 10.81
C TYR A 232 -14.99 2.74 10.95
N GLN A 233 -15.29 1.71 11.74
CA GLN A 233 -16.64 1.23 11.96
C GLN A 233 -16.82 0.85 13.41
N GLU A 234 -17.94 1.22 14.00
CA GLU A 234 -18.31 0.75 15.33
C GLU A 234 -18.81 -0.71 15.28
N ILE A 235 -18.48 -1.49 16.32
CA ILE A 235 -18.95 -2.85 16.54
C ILE A 235 -20.41 -2.79 16.98
N GLY A 236 -21.29 -2.75 15.99
CA GLY A 236 -22.71 -2.45 16.19
C GLY A 236 -23.36 -1.85 14.94
N TRP A 237 -22.57 -1.63 13.88
CA TRP A 237 -23.01 -1.06 12.60
C TRP A 237 -23.38 0.42 12.66
N PHE A 238 -22.97 1.11 13.72
CA PHE A 238 -23.29 2.52 13.93
C PHE A 238 -22.42 3.14 15.03
N PRO A 239 -21.74 4.29 14.80
CA PRO A 239 -21.51 4.95 13.51
C PRO A 239 -20.28 4.35 12.79
N SER A 240 -19.99 4.87 11.59
CA SER A 240 -18.73 4.65 10.89
C SER A 240 -18.21 5.98 10.38
N GLY A 241 -17.07 5.98 9.72
CA GLY A 241 -16.57 7.19 9.09
C GLY A 241 -15.22 7.02 8.42
N LEU A 242 -14.73 8.14 7.92
CA LEU A 242 -13.40 8.26 7.34
C LEU A 242 -12.56 9.16 8.25
N ILE A 243 -11.33 8.75 8.53
CA ILE A 243 -10.34 9.57 9.23
C ILE A 243 -9.07 9.59 8.40
N MET A 244 -8.51 10.77 8.18
CA MET A 244 -7.16 10.89 7.63
C MET A 244 -6.17 11.12 8.77
N VAL A 245 -5.08 10.35 8.78
CA VAL A 245 -3.95 10.55 9.71
C VAL A 245 -2.65 10.73 8.93
N ASN A 246 -1.74 11.57 9.42
CA ASN A 246 -0.42 11.74 8.83
C ASN A 246 0.56 10.61 9.24
N HIS A 247 1.81 10.71 8.79
CA HIS A 247 2.86 9.74 9.13
C HIS A 247 3.25 9.69 10.61
N ASN A 248 2.84 10.69 11.41
CA ASN A 248 3.02 10.72 12.87
C ASN A 248 1.80 10.17 13.63
N GLY A 249 0.77 9.70 12.92
CA GLY A 249 -0.47 9.22 13.52
C GLY A 249 -1.41 10.34 13.98
N GLU A 250 -1.16 11.59 13.57
CA GLU A 250 -1.99 12.74 13.93
C GLU A 250 -3.16 12.89 12.96
N GLU A 251 -4.36 13.03 13.50
CA GLU A 251 -5.58 13.26 12.71
C GLU A 251 -5.54 14.61 11.99
N GLN A 252 -5.78 14.56 10.68
CA GLN A 252 -5.86 15.73 9.81
C GLN A 252 -7.31 16.06 9.43
N MET A 253 -8.12 15.02 9.21
CA MET A 253 -9.47 15.14 8.65
C MET A 253 -10.38 14.04 9.20
N ARG A 254 -11.68 14.34 9.30
CA ARG A 254 -12.69 13.42 9.82
C ARG A 254 -14.06 13.64 9.21
N TYR A 255 -14.63 12.56 8.69
CA TYR A 255 -16.02 12.48 8.25
C TYR A 255 -16.77 11.39 9.01
N GLN A 256 -17.98 11.68 9.49
CA GLN A 256 -18.83 10.73 10.21
C GLN A 256 -20.04 10.28 9.40
N HIS A 257 -20.29 8.98 9.36
CA HIS A 257 -21.41 8.35 8.66
C HIS A 257 -22.34 7.63 9.65
N PRO A 258 -23.67 7.83 9.59
CA PRO A 258 -24.64 7.26 10.54
C PRO A 258 -24.99 5.81 10.21
N GLY A 259 -23.99 5.00 9.85
CA GLY A 259 -24.22 3.61 9.49
C GLY A 259 -22.90 2.91 9.23
N HIS A 260 -22.76 2.27 8.09
CA HIS A 260 -21.63 1.38 7.80
C HIS A 260 -21.00 1.67 6.44
N ILE A 261 -19.78 2.22 6.42
CA ILE A 261 -18.99 2.35 5.18
C ILE A 261 -18.50 0.97 4.76
N LEU A 262 -18.86 0.53 3.56
CA LEU A 262 -18.61 -0.82 3.06
C LEU A 262 -17.29 -0.93 2.31
N LYS A 263 -17.02 0.03 1.42
CA LYS A 263 -15.82 0.06 0.55
C LYS A 263 -15.46 1.51 0.25
N THR A 264 -14.17 1.81 0.28
CA THR A 264 -13.57 3.08 -0.12
C THR A 264 -12.59 2.85 -1.27
N VAL A 265 -12.58 3.77 -2.24
CA VAL A 265 -11.64 3.78 -3.36
C VAL A 265 -11.03 5.18 -3.51
N TYR A 266 -9.78 5.23 -3.96
CA TYR A 266 -9.01 6.47 -4.15
C TYR A 266 -8.51 6.56 -5.60
N GLU A 267 -8.68 7.73 -6.20
CA GLU A 267 -8.15 8.08 -7.52
C GLU A 267 -7.11 9.20 -7.38
N PRO A 268 -5.82 8.90 -7.55
CA PRO A 268 -4.74 9.84 -7.26
C PRO A 268 -4.60 10.98 -8.27
N LYS A 269 -4.94 10.78 -9.54
CA LYS A 269 -4.75 11.80 -10.60
C LYS A 269 -5.59 13.05 -10.34
N ASN A 270 -6.84 12.86 -9.92
CA ASN A 270 -7.80 13.94 -9.66
C ASN A 270 -8.01 14.22 -8.16
N ASN A 271 -7.30 13.49 -7.30
CA ASN A 271 -7.39 13.55 -5.84
C ASN A 271 -8.82 13.32 -5.33
N LEU A 272 -9.44 12.21 -5.75
CA LEU A 272 -10.83 11.89 -5.45
C LEU A 272 -10.94 10.65 -4.59
N ILE A 273 -11.85 10.68 -3.61
CA ILE A 273 -12.23 9.50 -2.82
C ILE A 273 -13.70 9.24 -3.05
N ALA A 274 -14.04 7.99 -3.35
CA ALA A 274 -15.42 7.56 -3.36
C ALA A 274 -15.62 6.44 -2.35
N PHE A 275 -16.80 6.38 -1.72
CA PHE A 275 -17.15 5.26 -0.87
C PHE A 275 -18.57 4.77 -1.14
N SER A 276 -18.82 3.53 -0.78
CA SER A 276 -20.15 2.94 -0.64
C SER A 276 -20.45 2.65 0.83
N ALA A 277 -21.71 2.77 1.23
CA ALA A 277 -22.12 2.63 2.62
C ALA A 277 -23.58 2.16 2.76
N VAL A 278 -23.96 1.84 3.98
CA VAL A 278 -25.34 1.69 4.45
C VAL A 278 -25.63 2.85 5.40
N ASN A 279 -26.71 3.60 5.19
CA ASN A 279 -27.10 4.72 6.05
C ASN A 279 -28.28 4.34 6.95
N ASN A 280 -28.06 4.25 8.26
CA ASN A 280 -29.10 3.77 9.18
C ASN A 280 -30.15 4.85 9.51
N HIS A 281 -29.84 6.12 9.24
CA HIS A 281 -30.69 7.26 9.59
C HIS A 281 -31.66 7.66 8.48
N LEU A 282 -31.36 7.30 7.23
CA LEU A 282 -32.25 7.52 6.09
C LEU A 282 -33.35 6.44 5.98
N LYS A 283 -33.49 5.55 6.96
CA LYS A 283 -34.51 4.49 6.96
C LYS A 283 -35.93 5.09 6.96
N GLU A 284 -36.80 4.54 6.12
CA GLU A 284 -38.21 4.88 6.14
C GLU A 284 -38.89 4.22 7.35
N LYS A 285 -39.61 5.00 8.18
CA LYS A 285 -40.26 4.51 9.41
C LYS A 285 -41.16 3.26 9.19
N LYS A 286 -41.68 3.08 7.97
CA LYS A 286 -42.59 1.98 7.61
C LYS A 286 -41.88 0.65 7.29
N LEU A 287 -40.56 0.66 7.06
CA LEU A 287 -39.79 -0.52 6.64
C LEU A 287 -38.73 -0.82 7.69
N SER A 288 -39.13 -1.53 8.75
CA SER A 288 -38.38 -1.62 10.02
C SER A 288 -36.97 -2.21 9.93
N ASN A 289 -36.61 -2.90 8.85
CA ASN A 289 -35.32 -3.60 8.72
C ASN A 289 -34.57 -3.38 7.40
N ILE A 290 -35.01 -2.43 6.56
CA ILE A 290 -34.35 -2.19 5.26
C ILE A 290 -33.64 -0.84 5.31
N TYR A 291 -32.31 -0.90 5.29
CA TYR A 291 -31.47 0.29 5.30
C TYR A 291 -31.11 0.71 3.86
N PRO A 292 -31.15 2.02 3.55
CA PRO A 292 -30.67 2.51 2.27
C PRO A 292 -29.17 2.28 2.12
N ASN A 293 -28.80 1.78 0.94
CA ASN A 293 -27.42 1.79 0.51
C ASN A 293 -27.14 3.14 -0.14
N THR A 294 -25.95 3.67 0.12
CA THR A 294 -25.56 5.01 -0.30
C THR A 294 -24.14 4.99 -0.83
N PHE A 295 -23.79 6.00 -1.62
CA PHE A 295 -22.42 6.22 -2.06
C PHE A 295 -22.18 7.72 -2.20
N ALA A 296 -20.93 8.12 -2.06
CA ALA A 296 -20.54 9.52 -2.05
C ALA A 296 -19.16 9.72 -2.68
N LEU A 297 -18.91 10.95 -3.10
CA LEU A 297 -17.64 11.38 -3.67
C LEU A 297 -17.10 12.58 -2.88
N PHE A 298 -15.79 12.59 -2.65
CA PHE A 298 -15.06 13.65 -1.96
C PHE A 298 -13.87 14.10 -2.81
N LYS A 299 -13.47 15.36 -2.62
CA LYS A 299 -12.08 15.74 -2.79
C LYS A 299 -11.29 15.21 -1.60
N ALA A 300 -10.17 14.56 -1.86
CA ALA A 300 -9.46 13.87 -0.80
C ALA A 300 -8.84 14.81 0.24
N ASP A 301 -8.52 16.04 -0.18
CA ASP A 301 -8.00 17.13 0.65
C ASP A 301 -9.08 17.92 1.40
N SER A 302 -10.33 17.47 1.40
CA SER A 302 -11.42 18.20 2.03
C SER A 302 -12.33 17.36 2.93
N ILE A 303 -11.98 16.11 3.25
CA ILE A 303 -12.86 15.16 3.98
C ILE A 303 -13.26 15.71 5.36
N SER A 304 -14.53 16.08 5.54
CA SER A 304 -14.99 16.66 6.79
C SER A 304 -16.50 16.53 6.97
N GLY A 305 -16.97 16.68 8.21
CA GLY A 305 -18.39 16.83 8.56
C GLY A 305 -19.13 15.51 8.76
N GLN A 306 -20.44 15.54 8.50
CA GLN A 306 -21.34 14.39 8.71
C GLN A 306 -22.13 14.05 7.44
N ALA A 307 -22.54 12.80 7.29
CA ALA A 307 -23.46 12.37 6.23
C ALA A 307 -24.91 12.80 6.53
N PRO A 308 -25.81 12.81 5.52
CA PRO A 308 -27.23 13.00 5.75
C PRO A 308 -27.77 12.02 6.82
N PRO A 309 -28.71 12.44 7.67
CA PRO A 309 -29.50 13.68 7.58
C PRO A 309 -28.88 14.88 8.31
N TYR A 310 -27.59 14.85 8.65
CA TYR A 310 -26.88 15.96 9.32
C TYR A 310 -27.46 16.35 10.69
N ASN A 311 -28.00 15.38 11.41
CA ASN A 311 -28.74 15.60 12.66
C ASN A 311 -27.87 15.50 13.93
N GLY A 312 -26.57 15.26 13.80
CA GLY A 312 -25.70 15.09 14.94
C GLY A 312 -25.22 16.40 15.58
N PRO A 313 -25.14 16.53 16.92
CA PRO A 313 -24.33 17.57 17.58
C PRO A 313 -22.89 17.52 17.09
N GLY A 314 -22.48 18.43 16.21
CA GLY A 314 -21.15 18.39 15.61
C GLY A 314 -20.96 19.34 14.43
N PRO A 315 -19.90 19.14 13.62
CA PRO A 315 -19.67 19.92 12.42
C PRO A 315 -20.87 19.85 11.47
N LYS A 316 -21.03 20.91 10.67
CA LYS A 316 -22.08 21.01 9.65
C LYS A 316 -21.98 19.87 8.64
N GLN A 317 -22.97 19.83 7.75
CA GLN A 317 -23.00 19.01 6.55
C GLN A 317 -21.61 18.67 5.98
N GLY A 318 -21.42 17.38 5.65
CA GLY A 318 -20.16 16.88 5.11
C GLY A 318 -19.73 17.55 3.81
N SER A 319 -18.43 17.53 3.57
CA SER A 319 -17.78 18.14 2.40
C SER A 319 -17.83 17.29 1.12
N GLN A 320 -18.71 16.29 1.08
CA GLN A 320 -18.94 15.50 -0.12
C GLN A 320 -19.26 16.42 -1.31
N LEU A 321 -18.73 16.09 -2.49
CA LEU A 321 -19.15 16.72 -3.75
C LEU A 321 -20.60 16.36 -4.06
N TRP A 322 -20.99 15.12 -3.76
CA TRP A 322 -22.36 14.65 -3.79
C TRP A 322 -22.51 13.39 -2.93
N TYR A 323 -23.74 13.14 -2.48
CA TYR A 323 -24.13 11.95 -1.72
C TYR A 323 -25.42 11.40 -2.31
N MET A 324 -25.45 10.12 -2.65
CA MET A 324 -26.59 9.48 -3.30
C MET A 324 -27.10 8.29 -2.51
N GLU A 325 -28.42 8.19 -2.42
CA GLU A 325 -29.14 7.01 -1.96
C GLU A 325 -29.61 6.17 -3.15
N VAL A 326 -29.41 4.86 -3.06
CA VAL A 326 -29.87 3.88 -4.03
C VAL A 326 -31.29 3.43 -3.68
N LYS A 327 -32.22 3.57 -4.63
CA LYS A 327 -33.58 3.02 -4.56
C LYS A 327 -33.77 1.91 -5.61
N PRO A 328 -34.66 0.93 -5.39
CA PRO A 328 -35.49 0.76 -4.19
C PRO A 328 -34.66 0.41 -2.96
N LEU A 329 -35.23 0.65 -1.77
CA LEU A 329 -34.60 0.26 -0.51
C LEU A 329 -34.28 -1.25 -0.53
N GLY A 330 -33.09 -1.60 -0.03
CA GLY A 330 -32.62 -2.98 0.04
C GLY A 330 -31.70 -3.41 -1.11
N SER A 331 -31.57 -2.62 -2.17
CA SER A 331 -30.54 -2.82 -3.19
C SER A 331 -29.14 -2.72 -2.58
N LYS A 332 -28.25 -3.63 -2.98
CA LYS A 332 -26.91 -3.76 -2.40
C LYS A 332 -25.86 -3.20 -3.34
N ILE A 333 -25.00 -2.31 -2.86
CA ILE A 333 -23.81 -1.91 -3.63
C ILE A 333 -22.77 -3.04 -3.49
N LYS A 334 -22.33 -3.57 -4.63
CA LYS A 334 -21.35 -4.66 -4.73
C LYS A 334 -19.96 -4.16 -5.06
N SER A 335 -19.89 -3.10 -5.86
CA SER A 335 -18.64 -2.47 -6.23
C SER A 335 -18.80 -0.96 -6.34
N ILE A 336 -17.69 -0.28 -6.06
CA ILE A 336 -17.45 1.11 -6.42
C ILE A 336 -16.03 1.16 -6.96
N ASN A 337 -15.86 1.80 -8.12
CA ASN A 337 -14.59 1.95 -8.82
C ASN A 337 -14.54 3.30 -9.54
N PHE A 338 -13.33 3.74 -9.88
CA PHE A 338 -13.10 4.84 -10.81
C PHE A 338 -12.76 4.26 -12.20
N THR A 339 -13.27 4.86 -13.26
CA THR A 339 -13.08 4.40 -14.65
C THR A 339 -13.04 5.59 -15.61
N ASP A 340 -12.46 5.43 -16.81
CA ASP A 340 -12.60 6.38 -17.92
C ASP A 340 -13.53 5.72 -18.95
N TYR A 341 -14.85 5.82 -18.71
CA TYR A 341 -15.83 5.02 -19.44
C TYR A 341 -15.88 5.39 -20.94
N GLN A 342 -15.65 6.67 -21.25
CA GLN A 342 -15.71 7.18 -22.63
C GLN A 342 -14.33 7.22 -23.31
N ALA A 343 -13.27 6.81 -22.63
CA ALA A 343 -11.87 6.93 -23.08
C ALA A 343 -11.50 8.37 -23.48
N ASP A 344 -12.05 9.37 -22.79
CA ASP A 344 -11.83 10.79 -23.06
C ASP A 344 -10.81 11.43 -22.09
N GLY A 345 -10.21 10.63 -21.22
CA GLY A 345 -9.25 11.03 -20.20
C GLY A 345 -9.88 11.61 -18.94
N LYS A 346 -11.20 11.77 -18.89
CA LYS A 346 -11.94 12.17 -17.69
C LYS A 346 -12.29 10.94 -16.86
N ILE A 347 -12.37 11.13 -15.56
CA ILE A 347 -12.72 10.06 -14.64
C ILE A 347 -14.21 10.08 -14.32
N ASP A 348 -14.79 8.89 -14.36
CA ASP A 348 -16.15 8.56 -13.99
C ASP A 348 -16.15 7.60 -12.80
N ILE A 349 -17.31 7.47 -12.17
CA ILE A 349 -17.54 6.61 -11.03
C ILE A 349 -18.47 5.48 -11.46
N GLU A 350 -17.97 4.26 -11.38
CA GLU A 350 -18.73 3.04 -11.62
C GLU A 350 -19.27 2.49 -10.30
N ILE A 351 -20.60 2.31 -10.23
CA ILE A 351 -21.29 1.70 -9.10
C ILE A 351 -21.99 0.42 -9.57
N GLY A 352 -21.53 -0.73 -9.08
CA GLY A 352 -22.21 -2.01 -9.27
C GLY A 352 -23.30 -2.18 -8.21
N VAL A 353 -24.57 -2.22 -8.62
CA VAL A 353 -25.73 -2.40 -7.75
C VAL A 353 -26.41 -3.72 -8.06
N ASP A 354 -26.67 -4.49 -7.00
CA ASP A 354 -27.12 -5.87 -7.06
C ASP A 354 -26.18 -6.70 -7.97
N GLU A 355 -26.52 -7.93 -8.34
CA GLU A 355 -25.53 -8.83 -8.94
C GLU A 355 -25.09 -8.42 -10.36
N GLN A 356 -25.78 -7.49 -11.03
CA GLN A 356 -25.75 -7.43 -12.50
C GLN A 356 -26.04 -6.05 -13.14
N ILE A 357 -26.03 -4.94 -12.40
CA ILE A 357 -26.26 -3.61 -13.01
C ILE A 357 -25.19 -2.62 -12.58
N TYR A 358 -24.53 -2.00 -13.57
CA TYR A 358 -23.53 -0.97 -13.36
C TYR A 358 -24.09 0.38 -13.77
N TYR A 359 -23.83 1.37 -12.92
CA TYR A 359 -24.20 2.76 -13.14
C TYR A 359 -22.95 3.60 -13.21
N ILE A 360 -22.82 4.39 -14.27
CA ILE A 360 -21.66 5.26 -14.50
C ILE A 360 -22.08 6.70 -14.24
N PHE A 361 -21.39 7.39 -13.34
CA PHE A 361 -21.62 8.78 -12.99
C PHE A 361 -20.41 9.63 -13.31
N ASP A 362 -20.61 10.86 -13.78
CA ASP A 362 -19.52 11.83 -13.83
C ASP A 362 -19.16 12.35 -12.42
N ILE A 363 -18.07 13.13 -12.32
CA ILE A 363 -17.64 13.74 -11.05
C ILE A 363 -18.66 14.72 -10.44
N LYS A 364 -19.66 15.17 -11.21
CA LYS A 364 -20.76 16.05 -10.74
C LYS A 364 -21.97 15.25 -10.27
N GLY A 365 -21.93 13.92 -10.35
CA GLY A 365 -23.01 13.03 -9.98
C GLY A 365 -24.08 12.87 -11.07
N LYS A 366 -23.83 13.30 -12.30
CA LYS A 366 -24.75 13.06 -13.41
C LYS A 366 -24.60 11.62 -13.89
N LEU A 367 -25.71 10.89 -13.96
CA LEU A 367 -25.74 9.57 -14.56
C LEU A 367 -25.43 9.66 -16.08
N LEU A 368 -24.38 8.97 -16.51
CA LEU A 368 -23.93 8.90 -17.90
C LEU A 368 -24.45 7.66 -18.60
N ALA A 369 -24.37 6.51 -17.93
CA ALA A 369 -24.74 5.22 -18.50
C ALA A 369 -25.30 4.27 -17.44
N LYS A 370 -26.17 3.37 -17.92
CA LYS A 370 -26.66 2.20 -17.18
C LYS A 370 -26.33 0.96 -18.01
N LEU A 371 -25.44 0.12 -17.50
CA LEU A 371 -24.94 -1.04 -18.22
C LEU A 371 -25.51 -2.31 -17.57
N PRO A 372 -26.29 -3.13 -18.30
CA PRO A 372 -26.64 -4.47 -17.84
C PRO A 372 -25.42 -5.38 -17.96
N TRP A 373 -25.20 -6.20 -16.94
CA TRP A 373 -24.29 -7.35 -17.04
C TRP A 373 -25.10 -8.48 -17.70
N ASP A 374 -25.07 -8.52 -19.04
CA ASP A 374 -25.70 -9.50 -19.92
C ASP A 374 -27.03 -10.15 -19.44
N THR A 375 -28.14 -9.78 -20.08
CA THR A 375 -29.48 -10.41 -20.04
C THR A 375 -30.40 -10.20 -18.84
N TYR A 376 -30.03 -9.42 -17.81
CA TYR A 376 -30.90 -9.21 -16.64
C TYR A 376 -32.08 -8.24 -16.87
N LYS A 377 -33.32 -8.71 -16.68
CA LYS A 377 -34.55 -7.90 -16.57
C LYS A 377 -34.81 -7.47 -15.11
N GLY A 378 -33.86 -6.76 -14.53
CA GLY A 378 -33.95 -6.29 -13.13
C GLY A 378 -34.94 -5.17 -12.88
N LYS A 379 -35.25 -4.93 -11.60
CA LYS A 379 -35.98 -3.73 -11.17
C LYS A 379 -35.18 -2.48 -11.55
N ALA A 380 -35.86 -1.43 -11.97
CA ALA A 380 -35.22 -0.15 -12.23
C ALA A 380 -34.76 0.49 -10.91
N HIS A 381 -33.48 0.84 -10.81
CA HIS A 381 -32.98 1.64 -9.70
C HIS A 381 -33.10 3.13 -10.00
N THR A 382 -33.28 3.92 -8.96
CA THR A 382 -33.25 5.39 -9.01
C THR A 382 -32.29 5.90 -7.94
N PHE A 383 -31.74 7.09 -8.15
CA PHE A 383 -30.75 7.69 -7.27
C PHE A 383 -31.29 9.01 -6.72
N VAL A 384 -31.33 9.11 -5.39
CA VAL A 384 -31.76 10.34 -4.70
C VAL A 384 -30.52 11.07 -4.21
N THR A 385 -30.27 12.26 -4.75
CA THR A 385 -29.15 13.10 -4.33
C THR A 385 -29.53 13.89 -3.09
N HIS A 386 -28.71 13.80 -2.05
CA HIS A 386 -28.80 14.61 -0.84
C HIS A 386 -27.83 15.78 -1.01
N LYS A 387 -28.38 17.00 -1.03
CA LYS A 387 -27.63 18.25 -1.22
C LYS A 387 -27.33 18.95 0.08
#